data_AF-A0A6I4XQJ6-F1
#
_entry.id   AF-A0A6I4XQJ6-F1
#
_cell.length_a   1.000
_cell.length_b   1.000
_cell.length_c   1.000
_cell.angle_alpha   90.00
_cell.angle_beta   90.00
_cell.angle_gamma   90.00
#
_symmetry.space_group_name_H-M   'P 1'
#
loop_
_entity.id
_entity.type
_entity.pdbx_description
1 polymer ?
#
loop_
_entity_poly.entity_id
_entity_poly.type
_entity_poly.pdbx_seq_one_letter_code
_entity_poly.pdbx_strand_id
1 'polypeptide(L)' 'LYLSFMTLTTIGYGDVHPVTDLGKIFTMVYATVGLGIMAMFISVVAKSYLYSKQSHHHHHHKNKEHSAEKSSEK' A
#
# COMPACT_ATOMS: atom_id res chain seq x y z
N LEU A 1 8.52 -7.05 22.30
CA LEU A 1 7.99 -5.94 21.45
C LEU A 1 9.06 -5.34 20.54
N TYR A 2 10.24 -4.96 21.04
CA TYR A 2 11.35 -4.41 20.24
C TYR A 2 11.77 -5.31 19.06
N LEU A 3 12.08 -6.59 19.31
CA LEU A 3 12.42 -7.59 18.29
C LEU A 3 11.33 -7.71 17.20
N SER A 4 10.08 -7.88 17.63
CA SER A 4 8.94 -8.05 16.71
C SER A 4 8.74 -6.81 15.83
N PHE A 5 8.90 -5.62 16.39
CA PHE A 5 8.79 -4.36 15.66
C PHE A 5 9.94 -4.17 14.66
N MET A 6 11.19 -4.49 15.06
CA MET A 6 12.38 -4.50 14.18
C MET A 6 12.20 -5.39 12.96
N THR A 7 11.70 -6.61 13.17
CA THR A 7 11.49 -7.57 12.07
C THR A 7 10.33 -7.13 11.17
N LEU A 8 9.23 -6.63 11.75
CA LEU A 8 8.10 -6.11 10.97
C LEU A 8 8.47 -4.91 10.10
N THR A 9 9.25 -3.99 10.66
CA THR A 9 9.71 -2.79 9.96
C THR A 9 10.90 -3.08 9.03
N THR A 10 11.34 -4.34 8.95
CA THR A 10 12.51 -4.79 8.17
C THR A 10 13.82 -4.07 8.51
N ILE A 11 13.93 -3.45 9.70
CA ILE A 11 15.15 -2.76 10.13
C ILE A 11 16.25 -3.77 10.49
N GLY A 12 15.89 -4.79 11.29
CA GLY A 12 16.72 -5.97 11.54
C GLY A 12 18.16 -5.69 12.02
N TYR A 13 18.34 -4.91 13.09
CA TYR A 13 19.70 -4.68 13.65
C TYR A 13 20.40 -5.95 14.14
N GLY A 14 19.66 -7.02 14.46
CA GLY A 14 20.22 -8.32 14.85
C GLY A 14 20.81 -8.37 16.27
N ASP A 15 20.64 -7.32 17.07
CA ASP A 15 21.11 -7.20 18.45
C ASP A 15 20.30 -8.08 19.41
N VAL A 16 18.98 -8.12 19.21
CA VAL A 16 18.07 -9.00 19.93
C VAL A 16 17.61 -10.07 18.95
N HIS A 17 17.66 -11.34 19.35
CA HIS A 17 17.14 -12.45 18.57
C HIS A 17 16.51 -13.50 19.49
N PRO A 18 15.46 -14.21 19.04
CA PRO A 18 14.83 -15.23 19.86
C PRO A 18 15.81 -16.40 20.03
N VAL A 19 16.21 -16.65 21.28
CA VAL A 19 17.15 -17.72 21.62
C VAL A 19 16.49 -19.10 21.51
N THR A 20 15.16 -19.17 21.66
CA THR A 20 14.36 -20.40 21.58
C THR A 20 13.91 -20.72 20.15
N ASP A 21 13.95 -22.00 19.78
CA ASP A 21 13.62 -22.45 18.42
C ASP A 21 12.14 -22.20 18.05
N LEU A 22 11.23 -22.32 19.00
CA LEU A 22 9.82 -21.97 18.81
C LEU A 22 9.64 -20.47 18.52
N GLY A 23 10.42 -19.62 19.19
CA GLY A 23 10.39 -18.17 18.99
C GLY A 23 10.84 -17.78 17.58
N LYS A 24 11.86 -18.45 17.03
CA LYS A 24 12.36 -18.21 15.66
C LYS A 24 11.29 -18.51 14.61
N ILE A 25 10.59 -19.63 14.73
CA ILE A 25 9.52 -20.03 13.79
C ILE A 25 8.37 -19.02 13.85
N PHE A 26 7.95 -18.62 15.05
CA PHE A 26 6.90 -17.62 15.21
C PHE A 26 7.28 -16.28 14.58
N THR A 27 8.52 -15.82 14.79
CA THR A 27 9.04 -14.58 14.19
C THR A 27 9.06 -14.64 12.67
N MET A 28 9.45 -15.78 12.06
CA MET A 28 9.42 -15.94 10.61
C MET A 28 8.01 -15.83 10.03
N VAL A 29 7.03 -16.56 10.61
CA VAL A 29 5.64 -16.49 10.14
C VAL A 29 5.07 -15.09 10.32
N TYR A 30 5.34 -14.45 11.45
CA TYR A 30 4.91 -13.10 11.75
C TYR A 30 5.47 -12.07 10.77
N ALA A 31 6.75 -12.22 10.37
CA ALA A 31 7.37 -11.34 9.39
C ALA A 31 6.66 -11.40 8.03
N THR A 32 6.40 -12.61 7.52
CA THR A 32 5.73 -12.81 6.22
C THR A 32 4.31 -12.24 6.23
N VAL A 33 3.54 -12.51 7.29
CA VAL A 33 2.16 -12.01 7.42
C VAL A 33 2.15 -10.49 7.59
N GLY A 34 3.04 -9.95 8.43
CA GLY A 34 3.13 -8.52 8.69
C GLY A 34 3.52 -7.69 7.47
N LEU A 35 4.44 -8.20 6.64
CA LEU A 35 4.82 -7.58 5.37
C LEU A 35 3.63 -7.49 4.39
N GLY A 36 2.84 -8.55 4.28
CA GLY A 36 1.64 -8.55 3.45
C GLY A 36 0.61 -7.51 3.91
N ILE A 37 0.37 -7.44 5.22
CA ILE A 37 -0.56 -6.47 5.81
C ILE A 37 -0.05 -5.03 5.62
N MET A 38 1.25 -4.78 5.80
CA MET A 38 1.84 -3.46 5.57
C MET A 38 1.75 -3.03 4.11
N ALA A 39 2.00 -3.94 3.16
CA ALA A 39 1.85 -3.63 1.73
C ALA A 39 0.40 -3.26 1.37
N MET A 40 -0.59 -3.97 1.94
CA MET A 40 -2.00 -3.62 1.77
C MET A 40 -2.31 -2.25 2.38
N PHE A 41 -1.80 -1.95 3.58
CA PHE A 41 -2.00 -0.67 4.25
C PHE A 41 -1.45 0.49 3.41
N ILE A 42 -0.21 0.36 2.92
CA ILE A 42 0.41 1.32 2.01
C ILE A 42 -0.43 1.48 0.73
N SER A 43 -0.93 0.38 0.16
CA SER A 43 -1.76 0.41 -1.05
C SER A 43 -3.07 1.17 -0.84
N VAL A 44 -3.74 1.00 0.30
CA VAL A 44 -4.97 1.72 0.64
C VAL A 44 -4.68 3.21 0.81
N VAL A 45 -3.63 3.56 1.55
CA VAL A 45 -3.20 4.94 1.75
C VAL A 45 -2.85 5.57 0.40
N ALA A 46 -2.00 4.92 -0.41
CA ALA A 46 -1.64 5.39 -1.75
C ALA A 46 -2.87 5.62 -2.64
N LYS A 47 -3.84 4.69 -2.63
CA LYS A 47 -5.10 4.86 -3.36
C LYS A 47 -5.89 6.07 -2.87
N SER A 48 -5.99 6.33 -1.57
CA SER A 48 -6.68 7.53 -1.05
C SER A 48 -6.00 8.83 -1.49
N TYR A 49 -4.66 8.88 -1.47
CA TYR A 49 -3.90 10.03 -1.93
C TYR A 49 -4.03 10.23 -3.45
N LEU A 50 -3.98 9.16 -4.23
CA LEU A 50 -4.14 9.21 -5.68
C LEU A 50 -5.58 9.56 -6.08
N TYR A 51 -6.59 9.03 -5.39
CA TYR A 51 -8.00 9.34 -5.65
C TYR A 51 -8.28 10.84 -5.45
N SER A 52 -7.68 11.44 -4.42
CA SER A 52 -7.73 12.89 -4.19
C SER A 52 -7.01 13.69 -5.29
N LYS A 53 -5.95 13.13 -5.89
CA LYS A 53 -5.20 13.79 -6.97
C LYS A 53 -5.84 13.60 -8.36
N GLN A 54 -6.58 12.52 -8.57
CA GLN A 54 -7.16 12.13 -9.86
C GLN A 54 -8.48 12.84 -10.18
N SER A 55 -9.21 13.30 -9.16
CA SER A 55 -10.43 14.10 -9.30
C SER A 55 -10.23 15.46 -9.99
N HIS A 56 -9.00 15.99 -10.04
CA HIS A 56 -8.72 17.26 -10.71
C HIS A 56 -8.37 17.16 -12.19
N HIS A 57 -8.06 15.97 -12.73
CA HIS A 57 -7.67 15.83 -14.14
C HIS A 57 -8.69 15.11 -15.03
N HIS A 58 -9.63 14.35 -14.49
CA HIS A 58 -10.60 13.60 -15.31
C HIS A 58 -11.81 14.42 -15.80
N HIS A 59 -12.09 15.60 -15.23
CA HIS A 59 -13.21 16.42 -15.70
C HIS A 59 -12.96 17.11 -17.06
N HIS A 60 -11.71 17.17 -17.53
CA HIS A 60 -11.40 17.91 -18.75
C HIS A 60 -11.49 17.09 -20.05
N HIS A 61 -11.59 15.76 -19.97
CA HIS A 61 -11.68 14.91 -21.18
C HIS A 61 -13.11 14.53 -21.55
N LYS A 62 -14.00 14.35 -20.56
CA LYS A 62 -15.39 13.93 -20.82
C LYS A 62 -16.24 15.01 -21.52
N ASN A 63 -15.89 16.30 -21.34
CA ASN A 63 -16.62 17.41 -21.96
C ASN A 63 -16.32 17.58 -23.47
N LYS A 64 -15.17 17.08 -23.94
CA LYS A 64 -14.77 17.17 -25.35
C LYS A 64 -15.47 16.14 -26.23
N GLU A 65 -15.64 14.91 -25.73
CA GLU A 65 -16.39 13.87 -26.45
C GLU A 65 -17.86 14.26 -26.64
N HIS A 66 -18.50 14.81 -25.59
CA HIS A 66 -19.91 15.20 -25.67
C HIS A 66 -20.17 16.44 -26.55
N SER A 67 -19.15 17.27 -26.79
CA SER A 67 -19.25 18.42 -27.71
C SER A 67 -19.03 18.03 -29.18
N ALA A 68 -18.25 16.98 -29.45
CA ALA A 68 -18.00 16.49 -30.81
C ALA A 68 -19.20 15.73 -31.37
N GLU A 69 -19.85 14.90 -30.55
CA GLU A 69 -21.05 14.15 -30.95
C GLU A 69 -22.23 15.08 -31.29
N LYS A 70 -22.39 16.17 -30.52
CA LYS A 70 -23.45 17.17 -30.75
C LYS A 70 -23.23 18.07 -31.98
N SER A 71 -22.04 18.04 -32.58
CA SER A 71 -21.71 18.80 -33.79
C SER A 71 -21.82 17.97 -35.07
N SER A 72 -21.89 16.63 -35.01
CA SER A 72 -22.14 15.80 -36.19
C SER A 72 -23.62 15.52 -36.43
N GLU A 73 -24.47 15.85 -35.45
CA GLU A 73 -25.93 15.71 -35.54
C GLU A 73 -26.64 16.99 -36.04
N LYS A 74 -25.88 18.07 -36.29
CA LYS A 74 -26.35 19.30 -36.94
C LYS A 74 -25.79 19.42 -38.35
#